data_AF-A0A7L1BCB3-F1
#
_entry.id   AF-A0A7L1BCB3-F1
#
_cell.length_a   1.000
_cell.length_b   1.000
_cell.length_c   1.000
_cell.angle_alpha   90.00
_cell.angle_beta   90.00
_cell.angle_gamma   90.00
#
_symmetry.space_group_name_H-M   'P 1'
#
loop_
_entity.id
_entity.type
_entity.pdbx_description
1 polymer ?
#
loop_
_entity_poly.entity_id
_entity_poly.type
_entity_poly.pdbx_seq_one_letter_code
_entity_poly.pdbx_strand_id
1 'polypeptide(L)' 'RQFHCCRRHGAARRRCFAQETPAPTWDPLPAWDPSVAWDLVTEPPFPPGEPTAANLGNICGLRALRPG' A
#
# COMPACT_ATOMS: atom_id res chain seq x y z
N ARG A 1 14.39 1.65 -1.95
CA ARG A 1 13.44 2.07 -3.00
C ARG A 1 13.17 0.93 -3.98
N GLN A 2 11.94 0.45 -4.01
CA GLN A 2 11.41 -0.72 -4.72
C GLN A 2 11.18 -0.50 -6.23
N PHE A 3 11.76 0.55 -6.82
CA PHE A 3 11.58 0.87 -8.25
C PHE A 3 12.19 -0.17 -9.19
N HIS A 4 13.10 -1.02 -8.71
CA HIS A 4 13.60 -2.10 -9.55
C HIS A 4 12.51 -3.12 -9.90
N CYS A 5 11.44 -3.23 -9.10
CA CYS A 5 10.23 -4.01 -9.40
C CYS A 5 9.49 -3.49 -10.63
N CYS A 6 9.67 -2.21 -11.00
CA CYS A 6 9.06 -1.62 -12.19
C CYS A 6 9.54 -2.22 -13.51
N ARG A 7 10.68 -2.93 -13.49
CA ARG A 7 11.19 -3.69 -14.64
C ARG A 7 10.43 -5.00 -14.88
N ARG A 8 9.62 -5.46 -13.91
CA ARG A 8 8.79 -6.66 -14.02
C ARG A 8 7.39 -6.29 -14.54
N HIS A 9 6.59 -7.27 -14.96
CA HIS A 9 5.22 -7.05 -15.47
C HIS A 9 4.19 -7.96 -14.77
N GLY A 10 2.91 -7.60 -14.85
CA GLY A 10 1.80 -8.42 -14.37
C GLY A 10 1.95 -8.92 -12.94
N ALA A 11 1.68 -10.22 -12.72
CA ALA A 11 1.79 -10.87 -11.41
C ALA A 11 3.22 -10.83 -10.83
N ALA A 12 4.25 -10.91 -11.68
CA ALA A 12 5.65 -10.86 -11.23
C ALA A 12 6.02 -9.50 -10.63
N ARG A 13 5.43 -8.41 -11.15
CA ARG A 13 5.55 -7.07 -10.55
C ARG A 13 4.86 -7.00 -9.19
N ARG A 14 3.62 -7.50 -9.10
CA ARG A 14 2.85 -7.55 -7.84
C ARG A 14 3.61 -8.27 -6.74
N ARG A 15 4.13 -9.47 -7.05
CA ARG A 15 4.90 -10.28 -6.09
C ARG A 15 6.18 -9.59 -5.62
N CYS A 16 6.87 -8.88 -6.51
CA CYS A 16 8.08 -8.13 -6.15
C CYS A 16 7.77 -7.05 -5.11
N PHE A 17 6.74 -6.22 -5.36
CA PHE A 17 6.32 -5.20 -4.39
C PHE A 17 5.87 -5.81 -3.06
N ALA A 18 5.12 -6.92 -3.08
CA ALA A 18 4.69 -7.59 -1.84
C ALA A 18 5.87 -8.11 -0.99
N GLN A 19 6.91 -8.66 -1.63
CA GLN A 19 8.10 -9.16 -0.91
C GLN A 19 8.98 -8.04 -0.36
N GLU A 20 9.03 -6.90 -1.05
CA GLU A 20 9.85 -5.75 -0.66
C GLU A 20 9.17 -4.83 0.36
N THR A 21 7.88 -5.01 0.63
CA THR A 21 7.16 -4.21 1.62
C THR A 21 7.35 -4.88 2.97
N PRO A 22 8.13 -4.29 3.91
CA PRO A 22 8.28 -4.86 5.24
C PRO A 22 6.91 -4.96 5.90
N ALA A 23 6.72 -5.98 6.72
CA ALA A 23 5.59 -5.98 7.64
C ALA A 23 5.64 -4.67 8.46
N PRO A 24 4.49 -4.03 8.68
CA PRO A 24 4.45 -2.82 9.49
C PRO A 24 5.17 -3.06 10.83
N THR A 25 6.09 -2.16 11.18
CA THR A 25 6.84 -2.22 12.45
C THR A 25 6.12 -1.50 13.59
N TRP A 26 5.01 -0.84 13.30
CA TRP A 26 4.13 -0.31 14.34
C TRP A 26 3.36 -1.46 14.99
N ASP A 27 3.00 -1.30 16.26
CA ASP A 27 2.03 -2.18 16.87
C ASP A 27 0.72 -2.05 16.08
N PRO A 28 0.05 -3.16 15.73
CA PRO A 28 -1.34 -3.09 15.31
C PRO A 28 -2.06 -2.39 16.45
N LEU A 29 -2.62 -1.20 16.19
CA LEU A 29 -3.38 -0.45 17.18
C LEU A 29 -4.26 -1.42 17.98
N PRO A 30 -4.26 -1.36 19.34
CA PRO A 30 -5.19 -2.16 20.12
C PRO A 30 -6.58 -1.87 19.57
N ALA A 31 -7.32 -2.95 19.29
CA ALA A 31 -8.61 -2.93 18.60
C ALA A 31 -9.35 -1.62 18.86
N TRP A 32 -9.32 -0.76 17.85
CA TRP A 32 -10.16 0.42 17.73
C TRP A 32 -11.52 0.12 18.35
N ASP A 33 -11.93 0.88 19.37
CA ASP A 33 -13.29 0.78 19.89
C ASP A 33 -14.24 1.13 18.73
N PRO A 34 -15.02 0.16 18.22
CA PRO A 34 -15.95 0.39 17.12
C PRO A 34 -17.09 1.34 17.53
N SER A 35 -17.17 1.79 18.78
CA SER A 35 -18.20 2.72 19.24
C SER A 35 -17.78 4.18 19.03
N VAL A 36 -16.47 4.47 18.90
CA VAL A 36 -15.93 5.83 18.75
C VAL A 36 -15.57 6.15 17.29
N ALA A 37 -15.31 5.13 16.48
CA ALA A 37 -14.78 5.32 15.12
C ALA A 37 -15.85 5.46 14.02
N TRP A 38 -17.09 5.06 14.25
CA TRP A 38 -18.13 5.01 13.20
C TRP A 38 -18.95 6.29 13.08
N ASP A 39 -18.86 7.21 14.04
CA ASP A 39 -19.58 8.49 13.99
C ASP A 39 -18.91 9.54 13.07
N LEU A 40 -17.75 9.24 12.49
CA LEU A 40 -17.02 10.24 11.67
C LEU A 40 -16.56 9.80 10.28
N VAL A 41 -16.58 8.52 9.89
CA VAL A 41 -16.00 8.13 8.59
C VAL A 41 -16.77 6.99 7.93
N THR A 42 -17.58 7.32 6.92
CA THR A 42 -18.18 6.38 5.94
C THR A 42 -17.16 5.78 4.95
N GLU A 43 -15.87 6.04 5.16
CA GLU A 43 -14.78 5.61 4.28
C GLU A 43 -14.03 4.41 4.89
N PRO A 44 -13.77 3.33 4.12
CA PRO A 44 -12.99 2.21 4.60
C PRO A 44 -11.60 2.66 5.08
N PRO A 45 -11.09 2.09 6.19
CA PRO A 45 -9.82 2.50 6.76
C PRO A 45 -8.69 2.34 5.75
N PHE A 46 -7.87 3.38 5.61
CA PHE A 46 -6.72 3.36 4.73
C PHE A 46 -5.60 2.45 5.32
N PRO A 47 -4.94 1.62 4.48
CA PRO A 47 -5.15 1.50 3.04
C PRO A 47 -6.32 0.56 2.71
N PRO A 48 -7.09 0.87 1.64
CA PRO A 48 -8.22 0.07 1.23
C PRO A 48 -7.70 -1.22 0.57
N GLY A 49 -7.54 -2.28 1.35
CA GLY A 49 -7.23 -3.63 0.85
C GLY A 49 -5.89 -3.80 0.13
N GLU A 50 -5.76 -4.89 -0.63
CA GLU A 50 -4.55 -5.18 -1.40
C GLU A 50 -4.32 -4.13 -2.51
N PRO A 51 -3.07 -3.72 -2.77
CA PRO A 51 -2.77 -2.76 -3.81
C PRO A 51 -3.18 -3.27 -5.20
N THR A 52 -3.99 -2.47 -5.90
CA THR A 52 -4.42 -2.79 -7.27
C THR A 52 -3.28 -2.67 -8.28
N ALA A 53 -3.45 -3.26 -9.47
CA ALA A 53 -2.49 -3.11 -10.56
C ALA A 53 -2.28 -1.64 -10.98
N ALA A 54 -3.33 -0.82 -10.93
CA ALA A 54 -3.24 0.61 -11.20
C ALA A 54 -2.44 1.35 -10.12
N ASN A 55 -2.69 1.05 -8.84
CA ASN A 55 -1.93 1.62 -7.72
C ASN A 55 -0.43 1.32 -7.87
N LEU A 56 -0.08 0.08 -8.22
CA LEU A 56 1.31 -0.33 -8.46
C LEU A 56 1.89 0.29 -9.74
N GLY A 57 1.08 0.53 -10.76
CA GLY A 57 1.46 1.25 -11.97
C GLY A 57 1.91 2.68 -11.68
N ASN A 58 1.16 3.38 -10.82
CA ASN A 58 1.48 4.75 -10.40
C ASN A 58 2.82 4.85 -9.65
N ILE A 59 3.28 3.77 -9.00
CA ILE A 59 4.63 3.72 -8.41
C ILE A 59 5.71 3.90 -9.47
N CYS A 60 5.53 3.23 -10.61
CA CYS A 60 6.52 3.23 -11.68
C CYS A 60 6.41 4.47 -12.56
N GLY A 61 5.18 4.85 -12.94
CA GLY A 61 4.94 5.99 -13.82
C GLY A 61 5.28 7.34 -13.20
N LEU A 62 5.10 7.48 -11.88
CA LEU A 62 5.35 8.74 -11.17
C LEU A 62 6.67 8.72 -10.38
N ARG A 63 7.59 7.80 -10.70
CA ARG A 63 8.87 7.63 -9.97
C ARG A 63 9.64 8.94 -9.82
N ALA A 64 9.65 9.77 -10.87
CA ALA A 64 10.37 11.04 -10.91
C ALA A 64 9.83 12.07 -9.88
N LEU A 65 8.56 11.96 -9.50
CA LEU A 65 7.90 12.86 -8.55
C LEU A 65 8.04 12.39 -7.09
N ARG A 66 8.57 11.18 -6.86
CA ARG A 66 8.67 10.61 -5.51
C ARG A 66 10.02 11.01 -4.88
N PRO A 67 10.05 11.48 -3.61
CA PRO A 67 11.29 11.83 -2.90
C PRO A 67 12.29 10.66 -2.79
N GLY A 68 13.56 10.93 -3.14
CA GLY A 68 14.67 9.97 -3.19
C GLY A 68 14.86 9.14 -1.93
#